data_AF-E6XDV1-F1
#
_entry.id   AF-E6XDV1-F1
#
_cell.length_a   1.000
_cell.length_b   1.000
_cell.length_c   1.000
_cell.angle_alpha   90.00
_cell.angle_beta   90.00
_cell.angle_gamma   90.00
#
_symmetry.space_group_name_H-M   'P 1'
#
loop_
_entity.id
_entity.type
_entity.pdbx_description
1 polymer ?
#
loop_
_entity_poly.entity_id
_entity_poly.type
_entity_poly.pdbx_seq_one_letter_code
_entity_poly.pdbx_strand_id
1 'polypeptide(L)'
;MKKTLLIILSIVSLVACDNDSSEKENATTDLEIFVDGTFYKNTSFQSGANENCGFINLNMYSLGADDFIFDMQMTFLKNGELLKLYLTQITEDGTRVSFHPPYLNESAIRIENFVYDEAKEIVSFDFGGKLYNPLDNTLIKTISGTLKYPNLGSDECVPQFVPQITYDTDEFKFIANRVMQNKPTASSYSFDFYSTSESRITINLDENVWDLPLKAYSFDQSSTANYVQFATYSNSIATTNQEERWFSYDTEGEIVIEEKVIEGGRDKLRGTITMKIFNNTSLEYTIERMDFNIWKDSE
;
A
#
# COMPACT_ATOMS: atom_id res chain seq x y z
N MET A 1 71.23 40.84 -16.52
CA MET A 1 70.30 40.19 -15.55
C MET A 1 69.07 39.72 -16.30
N LYS A 2 68.69 38.47 -16.08
CA LYS A 2 67.53 37.78 -16.64
C LYS A 2 66.23 38.53 -16.35
N LYS A 3 65.25 38.45 -17.26
CA LYS A 3 63.90 37.97 -16.96
C LYS A 3 63.10 37.77 -18.25
N THR A 4 62.97 36.50 -18.62
CA THR A 4 62.04 35.94 -19.59
C THR A 4 60.61 36.21 -19.10
N LEU A 5 59.77 36.84 -19.93
CA LEU A 5 58.35 36.97 -19.65
C LEU A 5 57.61 35.88 -20.43
N LEU A 6 57.12 34.88 -19.70
CA LEU A 6 56.26 33.80 -20.20
C LEU A 6 54.87 34.38 -20.47
N ILE A 7 54.40 34.31 -21.72
CA ILE A 7 52.99 34.55 -22.06
C ILE A 7 52.27 33.21 -21.91
N ILE A 8 51.54 33.04 -20.81
CA ILE A 8 50.63 31.91 -20.61
C ILE A 8 49.27 32.30 -21.15
N LEU A 9 48.89 31.59 -22.21
CA LEU A 9 47.58 31.52 -22.83
C LEU A 9 46.55 31.08 -21.77
N SER A 10 45.69 31.99 -21.31
CA SER A 10 44.53 31.63 -20.49
C SER A 10 43.33 31.47 -21.41
N ILE A 11 43.11 30.23 -21.83
CA ILE A 11 41.86 29.77 -22.42
C ILE A 11 40.82 29.86 -21.31
N VAL A 12 39.97 30.90 -21.38
CA VAL A 12 38.76 30.98 -20.58
C VAL A 12 37.83 29.90 -21.11
N SER A 13 37.88 28.74 -20.46
CA SER A 13 36.86 27.70 -20.56
C SER A 13 35.53 28.31 -20.14
N LEU A 14 34.69 28.57 -21.13
CA LEU A 14 33.24 28.73 -21.00
C LEU A 14 32.68 27.42 -20.44
N VAL A 15 32.78 27.23 -19.13
CA VAL A 15 31.88 26.35 -18.40
C VAL A 15 30.60 27.15 -18.27
N ALA A 16 29.70 26.95 -19.24
CA ALA A 16 28.30 27.21 -19.00
C ALA A 16 27.89 26.30 -17.84
N CYS A 17 27.80 26.87 -16.64
CA CYS A 17 26.95 26.28 -15.62
C CYS A 17 25.53 26.43 -16.15
N ASP A 18 24.99 25.34 -16.71
CA ASP A 18 23.55 25.12 -16.65
C ASP A 18 23.21 25.03 -15.17
N ASN A 19 22.85 26.18 -14.59
CA ASN A 19 22.06 26.20 -13.38
C ASN A 19 20.64 25.80 -13.79
N ASP A 20 20.44 24.50 -14.03
CA ASP A 20 19.15 23.87 -13.75
C ASP A 20 19.03 23.77 -12.22
N SER A 21 18.97 24.92 -11.56
CA SER A 21 18.22 25.00 -10.32
C SER A 21 16.77 25.09 -10.77
N SER A 22 16.09 23.95 -10.89
CA SER A 22 14.63 23.96 -10.80
C SER A 22 14.30 24.76 -9.55
N GLU A 23 13.73 25.95 -9.72
CA GLU A 23 13.18 26.70 -8.62
C GLU A 23 12.14 25.76 -7.98
N LYS A 24 12.48 25.19 -6.82
CA LYS A 24 11.48 24.55 -5.96
C LYS A 24 10.47 25.64 -5.69
N GLU A 25 9.31 25.52 -6.34
CA GLU A 25 8.21 26.45 -6.18
C GLU A 25 7.98 26.58 -4.67
N ASN A 26 7.99 27.80 -4.13
CA ASN A 26 7.58 28.07 -2.74
C ASN A 26 6.06 27.86 -2.64
N ALA A 27 5.60 26.68 -3.02
CA ALA A 27 4.24 26.25 -2.91
C ALA A 27 3.99 25.98 -1.43
N THR A 28 2.90 26.54 -0.92
CA THR A 28 2.39 26.22 0.41
C THR A 28 1.65 24.89 0.35
N THR A 29 1.85 24.05 1.36
CA THR A 29 0.97 22.89 1.59
C THR A 29 -0.47 23.36 1.66
N ASP A 30 -1.33 22.73 0.88
CA ASP A 30 -2.77 22.93 0.94
C ASP A 30 -3.43 21.63 1.37
N LEU A 31 -3.99 21.64 2.56
CA LEU A 31 -4.57 20.49 3.23
C LEU A 31 -5.92 20.89 3.80
N GLU A 32 -6.94 20.26 3.25
CA GLU A 32 -8.33 20.39 3.66
C GLU A 32 -8.86 19.00 4.00
N ILE A 33 -9.28 18.79 5.25
CA ILE A 33 -9.80 17.50 5.71
C ILE A 33 -11.12 17.73 6.42
N PHE A 34 -12.08 16.86 6.13
CA PHE A 34 -13.33 16.73 6.85
C PHE A 34 -13.35 15.39 7.57
N VAL A 35 -13.63 15.39 8.87
CA VAL A 35 -13.89 14.16 9.65
C VAL A 35 -15.27 14.29 10.29
N ASP A 36 -16.17 13.38 9.94
CA ASP A 36 -17.59 13.43 10.31
C ASP A 36 -18.26 14.79 9.99
N GLY A 37 -17.80 15.44 8.92
CA GLY A 37 -18.26 16.77 8.49
C GLY A 37 -17.58 17.95 9.19
N THR A 38 -16.78 17.72 10.23
CA THR A 38 -15.97 18.76 10.87
C THR A 38 -14.79 19.10 9.98
N PHE A 39 -14.62 20.38 9.67
CA PHE A 39 -13.60 20.88 8.75
C PHE A 39 -12.30 21.24 9.48
N TYR A 40 -11.18 20.86 8.89
CA TYR A 40 -9.84 21.15 9.37
C TYR A 40 -8.97 21.63 8.19
N LYS A 41 -8.21 22.71 8.38
CA LYS A 41 -7.35 23.29 7.34
C LYS A 41 -5.98 23.68 7.86
N ASN A 42 -4.94 23.52 7.03
CA ASN A 42 -3.54 23.99 7.12
C ASN A 42 -2.97 24.33 8.51
N THR A 43 -3.47 25.38 9.19
CA THR A 43 -3.01 25.80 10.53
C THR A 43 -3.41 24.82 11.65
N SER A 44 -4.41 23.99 11.41
CA SER A 44 -4.89 23.00 12.38
C SER A 44 -4.08 21.70 12.33
N PHE A 45 -2.94 21.65 11.61
CA PHE A 45 -2.18 20.42 11.41
C PHE A 45 -0.68 20.57 11.58
N GLN A 46 -0.05 19.49 12.02
CA GLN A 46 1.32 19.15 11.64
C GLN A 46 1.25 18.09 10.55
N SER A 47 1.90 18.31 9.42
CA SER A 47 1.91 17.35 8.33
C SER A 47 3.31 17.15 7.77
N GLY A 48 3.61 15.91 7.41
CA GLY A 48 4.87 15.49 6.81
C GLY A 48 4.60 14.62 5.59
N ALA A 49 5.41 14.80 4.55
CA ALA A 49 5.38 13.97 3.37
C ALA A 49 6.80 13.57 2.97
N ASN A 50 7.01 12.29 2.71
CA ASN A 50 8.30 11.79 2.27
C ASN A 50 8.15 10.67 1.24
N GLU A 51 9.09 10.62 0.31
CA GLU A 51 9.33 9.47 -0.52
C GLU A 51 10.34 8.54 0.15
N ASN A 52 10.01 7.25 0.19
CA ASN A 52 10.89 6.21 0.70
C ASN A 52 10.67 4.92 -0.11
N CYS A 53 11.74 4.39 -0.72
CA CYS A 53 11.74 3.15 -1.52
C CYS A 53 10.63 3.06 -2.59
N GLY A 54 10.30 4.17 -3.26
CA GLY A 54 9.25 4.21 -4.29
C GLY A 54 7.83 4.38 -3.76
N PHE A 55 7.67 4.58 -2.45
CA PHE A 55 6.39 4.88 -1.80
C PHE A 55 6.33 6.34 -1.37
N ILE A 56 5.16 6.94 -1.52
CA ILE A 56 4.84 8.26 -1.01
C ILE A 56 4.13 8.08 0.33
N ASN A 57 4.74 8.54 1.41
CA ASN A 57 4.18 8.47 2.75
C ASN A 57 3.74 9.86 3.21
N LEU A 58 2.54 9.93 3.77
CA LEU A 58 1.92 11.15 4.25
C LEU A 58 1.46 10.93 5.67
N ASN A 59 1.82 11.83 6.57
CA ASN A 59 1.37 11.84 7.96
C ASN A 59 0.76 13.20 8.28
N MET A 60 -0.39 13.20 8.93
CA MET A 60 -1.17 14.39 9.26
C MET A 60 -1.68 14.28 10.69
N TYR A 61 -1.33 15.24 11.52
CA TYR A 61 -1.69 15.29 12.93
C TYR A 61 -2.47 16.57 13.23
N SER A 62 -3.71 16.44 13.70
CA SER A 62 -4.55 17.57 14.08
C SER A 62 -4.08 18.21 15.39
N LEU A 63 -3.82 19.51 15.35
CA LEU A 63 -3.48 20.36 16.49
C LEU A 63 -4.74 20.85 17.21
N GLY A 64 -5.60 19.91 17.63
CA GLY A 64 -6.55 20.05 18.74
C GLY A 64 -7.43 21.31 18.81
N ALA A 65 -7.82 21.92 17.68
CA ALA A 65 -8.61 23.14 17.71
C ALA A 65 -10.06 22.91 18.21
N ASP A 66 -10.58 21.67 18.14
CA ASP A 66 -11.93 21.29 18.56
C ASP A 66 -11.94 19.80 18.97
N ASP A 67 -11.91 19.46 20.27
CA ASP A 67 -12.13 18.16 20.99
C ASP A 67 -11.81 16.80 20.30
N PHE A 68 -11.14 16.81 19.16
CA PHE A 68 -10.92 15.71 18.25
C PHE A 68 -9.51 15.88 17.68
N ILE A 69 -8.57 15.32 18.44
CA ILE A 69 -7.19 15.16 18.03
C ILE A 69 -7.12 13.86 17.24
N PHE A 70 -6.47 13.89 16.09
CA PHE A 70 -6.27 12.69 15.30
C PHE A 70 -4.91 12.69 14.59
N ASP A 71 -4.44 11.49 14.33
CA ASP A 71 -3.30 11.17 13.49
C ASP A 71 -3.79 10.37 12.29
N MET A 72 -3.48 10.81 11.08
CA MET A 72 -3.86 10.15 9.84
C MET A 72 -2.61 9.88 9.02
N GLN A 73 -2.38 8.62 8.67
CA GLN A 73 -1.29 8.20 7.79
C GLN A 73 -1.85 7.62 6.50
N MET A 74 -1.28 8.04 5.38
CA MET A 74 -1.53 7.46 4.06
C MET A 74 -0.21 7.03 3.41
N THR A 75 -0.23 5.90 2.70
CA THR A 75 0.91 5.44 1.89
C THR A 75 0.42 5.10 0.50
N PHE A 76 1.11 5.62 -0.53
CA PHE A 76 0.78 5.43 -1.93
C PHE A 76 1.94 4.87 -2.73
N LEU A 77 1.61 4.16 -3.82
CA LEU A 77 2.52 4.01 -4.96
C LEU A 77 2.60 5.31 -5.76
N LYS A 78 3.69 5.50 -6.51
CA LYS A 78 3.87 6.66 -7.41
C LYS A 78 2.76 6.81 -8.46
N ASN A 79 2.04 5.74 -8.80
CA ASN A 79 0.90 5.77 -9.73
C ASN A 79 -0.44 6.17 -9.07
N GLY A 80 -0.45 6.45 -7.77
CA GLY A 80 -1.65 6.86 -7.03
C GLY A 80 -2.41 5.75 -6.34
N GLU A 81 -1.94 4.50 -6.44
CA GLU A 81 -2.55 3.41 -5.69
C GLU A 81 -2.38 3.61 -4.18
N LEU A 82 -3.50 3.64 -3.45
CA LEU A 82 -3.51 3.71 -2.00
C LEU A 82 -3.17 2.35 -1.41
N LEU A 83 -2.05 2.24 -0.69
CA LEU A 83 -1.66 1.01 -0.02
C LEU A 83 -2.12 1.03 1.43
N LYS A 84 -1.92 2.14 2.16
CA LYS A 84 -2.23 2.22 3.58
C LYS A 84 -3.06 3.45 3.85
N LEU A 85 -4.11 3.28 4.66
CA LEU A 85 -4.79 4.38 5.32
C LEU A 85 -5.20 3.95 6.73
N TYR A 86 -4.97 4.81 7.71
CA TYR A 86 -5.64 4.73 9.00
C TYR A 86 -5.77 6.11 9.60
N LEU A 87 -6.77 6.24 10.46
CA LEU A 87 -6.99 7.40 11.30
C LEU A 87 -7.01 6.93 12.75
N THR A 88 -6.15 7.48 13.59
CA THR A 88 -6.16 7.26 15.03
C THR A 88 -6.70 8.51 15.71
N GLN A 89 -7.90 8.41 16.27
CA GLN A 89 -8.42 9.41 17.18
C GLN A 89 -7.71 9.29 18.53
N ILE A 90 -7.33 10.43 19.10
CA ILE A 90 -6.78 10.55 20.44
C ILE A 90 -7.85 11.25 21.28
N THR A 91 -8.42 10.51 22.23
CA THR A 91 -9.44 11.03 23.15
C THR A 91 -8.82 11.89 24.25
N GLU A 92 -9.64 12.64 25.00
CA GLU A 92 -9.17 13.54 26.07
C GLU A 92 -8.33 12.84 27.15
N ASP A 93 -8.64 11.58 27.46
CA ASP A 93 -7.91 10.74 28.41
C ASP A 93 -6.60 10.15 27.83
N GLY A 94 -6.29 10.46 26.56
CA GLY A 94 -5.13 9.97 25.84
C GLY A 94 -5.33 8.59 25.21
N THR A 95 -6.52 7.99 25.30
CA THR A 95 -6.80 6.71 24.64
C THR A 95 -6.73 6.87 23.12
N ARG A 96 -6.13 5.87 22.46
CA ARG A 96 -5.97 5.84 21.00
C ARG A 96 -6.99 4.89 20.39
N VAL A 97 -7.90 5.44 19.60
CA VAL A 97 -8.95 4.69 18.91
C VAL A 97 -8.64 4.70 17.41
N SER A 98 -8.26 3.55 16.87
CA SER A 98 -7.89 3.42 15.46
C SER A 98 -9.08 3.06 14.58
N PHE A 99 -9.13 3.69 13.42
CA PHE A 99 -10.09 3.46 12.35
C PHE A 99 -9.32 3.14 11.07
N HIS A 100 -9.78 2.12 10.36
CA HIS A 100 -9.19 1.64 9.13
C HIS A 100 -10.25 1.58 8.04
N PRO A 101 -9.88 1.64 6.75
CA PRO A 101 -10.77 1.18 5.70
C PRO A 101 -11.30 -0.22 6.07
N PRO A 102 -12.57 -0.53 5.81
CA PRO A 102 -13.10 -1.85 6.11
C PRO A 102 -12.24 -2.90 5.40
N TYR A 103 -11.88 -3.97 6.11
CA TYR A 103 -11.10 -5.11 5.59
C TYR A 103 -11.66 -5.68 4.28
N LEU A 104 -12.96 -5.49 4.06
CA LEU A 104 -13.73 -6.06 2.98
C LEU A 104 -13.94 -5.09 1.81
N ASN A 105 -13.56 -3.82 1.96
CA ASN A 105 -13.86 -2.80 0.97
C ASN A 105 -12.85 -1.64 1.04
N GLU A 106 -11.62 -1.88 0.59
CA GLU A 106 -10.64 -0.80 0.42
C GLU A 106 -11.08 0.22 -0.65
N SER A 107 -12.04 -0.13 -1.53
CA SER A 107 -12.74 0.81 -2.42
C SER A 107 -13.75 1.73 -1.72
N ALA A 108 -13.97 1.54 -0.41
CA ALA A 108 -14.74 2.47 0.41
C ALA A 108 -14.00 3.80 0.57
N ILE A 109 -12.71 3.83 0.24
CA ILE A 109 -11.91 5.03 0.09
C ILE A 109 -11.71 5.28 -1.40
N ARG A 110 -12.16 6.43 -1.85
CA ARG A 110 -11.91 6.93 -3.19
C ARG A 110 -10.72 7.85 -3.14
N ILE A 111 -9.80 7.67 -4.08
CA ILE A 111 -8.72 8.59 -4.38
C ILE A 111 -8.96 9.07 -5.80
N GLU A 112 -9.11 10.38 -5.96
CA GLU A 112 -9.43 11.02 -7.23
C GLU A 112 -8.37 12.09 -7.54
N ASN A 113 -8.20 12.41 -8.82
CA ASN A 113 -7.28 13.46 -9.28
C ASN A 113 -5.85 13.32 -8.75
N PHE A 114 -5.39 12.09 -8.57
CA PHE A 114 -4.03 11.84 -8.09
C PHE A 114 -2.99 12.34 -9.10
N VAL A 115 -2.08 13.17 -8.61
CA VAL A 115 -0.93 13.68 -9.35
C VAL A 115 0.29 13.52 -8.48
N TYR A 116 1.31 12.88 -9.04
CA TYR A 116 2.66 12.87 -8.48
C TYR A 116 3.61 13.39 -9.56
N ASP A 117 4.25 14.53 -9.27
CA ASP A 117 5.26 15.15 -10.12
C ASP A 117 6.62 15.01 -9.41
N GLU A 118 7.37 13.99 -9.81
CA GLU A 118 8.69 13.68 -9.25
C GLU A 118 9.68 14.84 -9.43
N ALA A 119 9.63 15.54 -10.57
CA ALA A 119 10.53 16.64 -10.86
C ALA A 119 10.26 17.88 -9.99
N LYS A 120 8.99 18.10 -9.64
CA LYS A 120 8.58 19.21 -8.75
C LYS A 120 8.46 18.80 -7.28
N GLU A 121 8.63 17.52 -6.96
CA GLU A 121 8.39 16.94 -5.63
C GLU A 121 6.99 17.28 -5.09
N ILE A 122 5.97 17.21 -5.95
CA ILE A 122 4.58 17.52 -5.59
C ILE A 122 3.75 16.24 -5.61
N VAL A 123 2.95 16.03 -4.56
CA VAL A 123 1.81 15.11 -4.59
C VAL A 123 0.51 15.86 -4.35
N SER A 124 -0.52 15.55 -5.11
CA SER A 124 -1.87 16.04 -4.85
C SER A 124 -2.94 15.02 -5.19
N PHE A 125 -4.03 15.01 -4.43
CA PHE A 125 -5.19 14.17 -4.69
C PHE A 125 -6.40 14.66 -3.88
N ASP A 126 -7.57 14.21 -4.29
CA ASP A 126 -8.79 14.26 -3.52
C ASP A 126 -9.05 12.89 -2.92
N PHE A 127 -9.62 12.85 -1.72
CA PHE A 127 -9.99 11.59 -1.08
C PHE A 127 -11.35 11.66 -0.40
N GLY A 128 -12.01 10.52 -0.26
CA GLY A 128 -13.29 10.43 0.44
C GLY A 128 -13.73 9.01 0.73
N GLY A 129 -14.34 8.79 1.89
CA GLY A 129 -14.78 7.45 2.25
C GLY A 129 -15.15 7.24 3.71
N LYS A 130 -15.27 5.96 4.09
CA LYS A 130 -15.60 5.53 5.45
C LYS A 130 -14.50 4.68 6.04
N LEU A 131 -14.21 4.91 7.32
CA LEU A 131 -13.32 4.12 8.15
C LEU A 131 -14.11 3.48 9.30
N TYR A 132 -13.63 2.34 9.78
CA TYR A 132 -14.27 1.49 10.77
C TYR A 132 -13.27 1.14 11.86
N ASN A 133 -13.73 1.06 13.10
CA ASN A 133 -12.92 0.53 14.17
C ASN A 133 -12.78 -1.01 14.00
N PRO A 134 -11.57 -1.57 14.11
CA PRO A 134 -11.34 -3.00 13.89
C PRO A 134 -11.88 -3.89 15.03
N LEU A 135 -12.12 -3.30 16.21
CA LEU A 135 -12.67 -3.99 17.38
C LEU A 135 -14.19 -3.83 17.49
N ASP A 136 -14.76 -2.77 16.91
CA ASP A 136 -16.20 -2.48 16.89
C ASP A 136 -16.61 -1.86 15.54
N ASN A 137 -17.16 -2.69 14.65
CA ASN A 137 -17.58 -2.26 13.32
C ASN A 137 -18.80 -1.32 13.30
N THR A 138 -19.41 -1.03 14.45
CA THR A 138 -20.46 -0.01 14.58
C THR A 138 -19.88 1.39 14.73
N LEU A 139 -18.61 1.50 15.14
CA LEU A 139 -17.89 2.77 15.21
C LEU A 139 -17.32 3.10 13.82
N ILE A 140 -17.91 4.11 13.21
CA ILE A 140 -17.62 4.54 11.83
C ILE A 140 -17.17 6.00 11.85
N LYS A 141 -16.17 6.32 11.03
CA LYS A 141 -15.76 7.68 10.70
C LYS A 141 -15.93 7.93 9.22
N THR A 142 -16.50 9.08 8.85
CA THR A 142 -16.51 9.54 7.47
C THR A 142 -15.38 10.54 7.28
N ILE A 143 -14.55 10.32 6.27
CA ILE A 143 -13.45 11.23 5.93
C ILE A 143 -13.59 11.72 4.50
N SER A 144 -13.15 12.94 4.25
CA SER A 144 -12.94 13.46 2.90
C SER A 144 -11.98 14.63 2.91
N GLY A 145 -11.39 14.96 1.79
CA GLY A 145 -10.50 16.10 1.72
C GLY A 145 -9.78 16.24 0.41
N THR A 146 -8.99 17.31 0.34
CA THR A 146 -8.07 17.60 -0.75
C THR A 146 -6.70 17.87 -0.15
N LEU A 147 -5.68 17.27 -0.76
CA LEU A 147 -4.30 17.43 -0.36
C LEU A 147 -3.48 17.86 -1.57
N LYS A 148 -2.65 18.89 -1.37
CA LYS A 148 -1.53 19.26 -2.22
C LYS A 148 -0.32 19.50 -1.32
N TYR A 149 0.65 18.59 -1.40
CA TYR A 149 1.88 18.66 -0.61
C TYR A 149 3.07 18.91 -1.55
N PRO A 150 3.67 20.11 -1.52
CA PRO A 150 4.91 20.40 -2.23
C PRO A 150 6.14 20.04 -1.38
N ASN A 151 7.29 19.87 -2.04
CA ASN A 151 8.56 19.54 -1.41
C ASN A 151 8.51 18.23 -0.60
N LEU A 152 8.08 17.14 -1.25
CA LEU A 152 8.25 15.79 -0.72
C LEU A 152 9.71 15.60 -0.29
N GLY A 153 9.95 15.36 1.00
CA GLY A 153 11.27 14.97 1.46
C GLY A 153 11.67 13.62 0.85
N SER A 154 12.96 13.35 0.68
CA SER A 154 13.44 12.00 0.38
C SER A 154 14.20 11.50 1.60
N ASP A 155 13.75 10.38 2.16
CA ASP A 155 14.51 9.69 3.21
C ASP A 155 15.44 8.65 2.60
N GLU A 156 16.44 8.22 3.37
CA GLU A 156 17.21 7.03 3.04
C GLU A 156 16.25 5.85 2.88
N CYS A 157 16.39 5.09 1.79
CA CYS A 157 15.52 3.96 1.51
C CYS A 157 15.72 2.86 2.56
N VAL A 158 14.88 2.92 3.58
CA VAL A 158 14.74 1.89 4.61
C VAL A 158 13.40 1.22 4.33
N PRO A 159 13.38 0.00 3.75
CA PRO A 159 12.14 -0.67 3.40
C PRO A 159 11.34 -1.00 4.67
N GLN A 160 10.43 -0.10 5.04
CA GLN A 160 9.48 -0.33 6.14
C GLN A 160 8.15 -0.88 5.63
N PHE A 161 7.93 -0.83 4.32
CA PHE A 161 6.68 -1.16 3.68
C PHE A 161 6.98 -1.77 2.31
N VAL A 162 6.67 -3.05 2.12
CA VAL A 162 6.79 -3.72 0.83
C VAL A 162 5.44 -4.36 0.56
N PRO A 163 4.73 -3.96 -0.52
CA PRO A 163 3.54 -4.65 -0.98
C PRO A 163 3.80 -6.15 -0.99
N GLN A 164 2.87 -6.87 -0.40
CA GLN A 164 3.00 -8.30 -0.30
C GLN A 164 2.61 -8.97 -1.60
N ILE A 165 1.75 -8.35 -2.42
CA ILE A 165 1.49 -8.69 -3.81
C ILE A 165 1.38 -7.40 -4.62
N THR A 166 1.97 -7.38 -5.80
CA THR A 166 1.70 -6.34 -6.81
C THR A 166 1.63 -6.99 -8.18
N TYR A 167 0.45 -6.94 -8.78
CA TYR A 167 0.19 -7.37 -10.15
C TYR A 167 -0.70 -6.34 -10.82
N ASP A 168 -0.21 -5.72 -11.89
CA ASP A 168 -0.89 -4.63 -12.57
C ASP A 168 -0.70 -4.80 -14.08
N THR A 169 -1.71 -5.36 -14.73
CA THR A 169 -1.79 -5.51 -16.19
C THR A 169 -3.09 -4.91 -16.71
N ASP A 170 -3.18 -4.71 -18.02
CA ASP A 170 -4.41 -4.22 -18.67
C ASP A 170 -5.62 -5.15 -18.44
N GLU A 171 -5.38 -6.43 -18.14
CA GLU A 171 -6.43 -7.44 -17.97
C GLU A 171 -6.80 -7.71 -16.52
N PHE A 172 -5.85 -7.57 -15.59
CA PHE A 172 -6.07 -7.88 -14.18
C PHE A 172 -5.15 -7.04 -13.28
N LYS A 173 -5.74 -6.45 -12.25
CA LYS A 173 -5.02 -5.66 -11.25
C LYS A 173 -5.31 -6.19 -9.85
N PHE A 174 -4.25 -6.53 -9.12
CA PHE A 174 -4.28 -6.96 -7.74
C PHE A 174 -3.06 -6.43 -7.00
N ILE A 175 -3.29 -5.46 -6.11
CA ILE A 175 -2.25 -4.88 -5.28
C ILE A 175 -2.68 -5.09 -3.84
N ALA A 176 -1.88 -5.82 -3.07
CA ALA A 176 -2.14 -6.10 -1.67
C ALA A 176 -0.89 -5.82 -0.85
N ASN A 177 -1.04 -4.98 0.16
CA ASN A 177 -0.02 -4.67 1.16
C ASN A 177 -0.33 -5.29 2.51
N ARG A 178 -1.53 -5.85 2.66
CA ARG A 178 -2.03 -6.43 3.89
C ARG A 178 -2.24 -7.93 3.72
N VAL A 179 -1.57 -8.68 4.59
CA VAL A 179 -1.79 -10.11 4.79
C VAL A 179 -2.37 -10.34 6.17
N MET A 180 -3.33 -11.25 6.24
CA MET A 180 -3.69 -11.91 7.49
C MET A 180 -3.12 -13.33 7.45
N GLN A 181 -2.22 -13.63 8.38
CA GLN A 181 -1.71 -14.98 8.57
C GLN A 181 -2.65 -15.74 9.51
N ASN A 182 -3.14 -16.88 9.03
CA ASN A 182 -3.92 -17.83 9.80
C ASN A 182 -3.16 -19.15 9.91
N LYS A 183 -3.40 -19.88 11.01
CA LYS A 183 -2.92 -21.26 11.19
C LYS A 183 -4.14 -22.18 11.31
N PRO A 184 -4.70 -22.67 10.18
CA PRO A 184 -5.89 -23.52 10.22
C PRO A 184 -5.66 -24.81 11.02
N THR A 185 -4.42 -25.30 11.02
CA THR A 185 -3.97 -26.43 11.84
C THR A 185 -2.60 -26.13 12.46
N ALA A 186 -2.07 -27.05 13.27
CA ALA A 186 -0.73 -26.91 13.83
C ALA A 186 0.39 -26.91 12.77
N SER A 187 0.13 -27.48 11.57
CA SER A 187 1.12 -27.62 10.51
C SER A 187 0.83 -26.77 9.27
N SER A 188 -0.42 -26.36 9.04
CA SER A 188 -0.80 -25.59 7.86
C SER A 188 -0.86 -24.09 8.12
N TYR A 189 -0.57 -23.32 7.08
CA TYR A 189 -0.65 -21.86 7.08
C TYR A 189 -1.57 -21.40 5.96
N SER A 190 -2.29 -20.32 6.22
CA SER A 190 -3.11 -19.64 5.22
C SER A 190 -2.83 -18.14 5.29
N PHE A 191 -2.69 -17.52 4.13
CA PHE A 191 -2.36 -16.11 4.00
C PHE A 191 -3.42 -15.43 3.15
N ASP A 192 -4.24 -14.59 3.79
CA ASP A 192 -5.24 -13.80 3.10
C ASP A 192 -4.66 -12.44 2.72
N PHE A 193 -4.46 -12.22 1.42
CA PHE A 193 -4.08 -10.94 0.85
C PHE A 193 -5.33 -10.21 0.41
N TYR A 194 -5.56 -9.03 0.96
CA TYR A 194 -6.69 -8.17 0.58
C TYR A 194 -6.19 -7.11 -0.38
N SER A 195 -6.86 -6.98 -1.52
CA SER A 195 -6.55 -5.94 -2.49
C SER A 195 -7.31 -4.66 -2.20
N THR A 196 -6.80 -3.60 -2.80
CA THR A 196 -7.41 -2.28 -2.86
C THR A 196 -8.72 -2.23 -3.66
N SER A 197 -8.99 -3.25 -4.48
CA SER A 197 -10.10 -3.34 -5.44
C SER A 197 -11.23 -4.29 -5.03
N GLU A 198 -11.49 -4.46 -3.72
CA GLU A 198 -12.53 -5.35 -3.19
C GLU A 198 -12.34 -6.85 -3.55
N SER A 199 -11.11 -7.28 -3.82
CA SER A 199 -10.79 -8.69 -4.08
C SER A 199 -9.81 -9.27 -3.05
N ARG A 200 -9.81 -10.58 -2.89
CA ARG A 200 -8.94 -11.32 -1.96
C ARG A 200 -8.27 -12.47 -2.69
N ILE A 201 -6.99 -12.65 -2.42
CA ILE A 201 -6.23 -13.86 -2.76
C ILE A 201 -5.87 -14.57 -1.47
N THR A 202 -6.16 -15.86 -1.38
CA THR A 202 -5.78 -16.69 -0.23
C THR A 202 -4.77 -17.73 -0.69
N ILE A 203 -3.57 -17.74 -0.11
CA ILE A 203 -2.57 -18.80 -0.34
C ILE A 203 -2.65 -19.78 0.83
N ASN A 204 -2.97 -21.04 0.55
CA ASN A 204 -3.03 -22.11 1.55
C ASN A 204 -1.85 -23.06 1.36
N LEU A 205 -1.08 -23.28 2.41
CA LEU A 205 0.10 -24.14 2.44
C LEU A 205 -0.12 -25.22 3.51
N ASP A 206 0.15 -26.48 3.19
CA ASP A 206 -0.10 -27.61 4.11
C ASP A 206 0.99 -27.80 5.18
N GLU A 207 2.13 -27.16 4.99
CA GLU A 207 3.27 -27.14 5.90
C GLU A 207 3.60 -25.74 6.41
N ASN A 208 4.48 -25.69 7.42
CA ASN A 208 5.06 -24.46 7.90
C ASN A 208 5.79 -23.75 6.76
N VAL A 209 5.38 -22.50 6.48
CA VAL A 209 5.93 -21.70 5.38
C VAL A 209 7.46 -21.60 5.43
N TRP A 210 8.04 -21.61 6.63
CA TRP A 210 9.49 -21.53 6.86
C TRP A 210 10.22 -22.84 6.61
N ASP A 211 9.52 -23.97 6.62
CA ASP A 211 10.07 -25.31 6.37
C ASP A 211 9.82 -25.78 4.92
N LEU A 212 8.95 -25.09 4.16
CA LEU A 212 8.65 -25.44 2.77
C LEU A 212 9.90 -25.54 1.86
N PRO A 213 10.05 -26.60 1.08
CA PRO A 213 11.07 -26.66 0.02
C PRO A 213 10.95 -25.51 -0.99
N LEU A 214 12.10 -25.04 -1.49
CA LEU A 214 12.15 -24.11 -2.63
C LEU A 214 11.83 -24.87 -3.92
N LYS A 215 10.54 -24.92 -4.29
CA LYS A 215 10.04 -25.62 -5.47
C LYS A 215 8.70 -25.05 -5.92
N ALA A 216 8.24 -25.58 -7.05
CA ALA A 216 6.89 -25.40 -7.56
C ALA A 216 5.88 -26.36 -6.91
N TYR A 217 4.66 -25.86 -6.70
CA TYR A 217 3.49 -26.56 -6.21
C TYR A 217 2.32 -26.28 -7.15
N SER A 218 1.98 -27.24 -8.00
CA SER A 218 0.82 -27.11 -8.88
C SER A 218 -0.47 -27.36 -8.11
N PHE A 219 -1.53 -26.64 -8.47
CA PHE A 219 -2.86 -26.79 -7.88
C PHE A 219 -3.95 -26.66 -8.95
N ASP A 220 -5.11 -27.20 -8.62
CA ASP A 220 -6.33 -27.17 -9.41
C ASP A 220 -7.55 -27.02 -8.48
N GLN A 221 -8.74 -27.03 -9.07
CA GLN A 221 -10.03 -26.88 -8.37
C GLN A 221 -10.29 -27.98 -7.31
N SER A 222 -9.59 -29.11 -7.39
CA SER A 222 -9.73 -30.23 -6.46
C SER A 222 -8.67 -30.26 -5.36
N SER A 223 -7.69 -29.35 -5.44
CA SER A 223 -6.55 -29.32 -4.54
C SER A 223 -6.96 -28.90 -3.14
N THR A 224 -6.58 -29.71 -2.15
CA THR A 224 -6.87 -29.48 -0.73
C THR A 224 -5.67 -28.97 0.06
N ALA A 225 -4.51 -28.88 -0.59
CA ALA A 225 -3.22 -28.46 -0.04
C ALA A 225 -2.45 -27.67 -1.10
N ASN A 226 -1.63 -26.71 -0.66
CA ASN A 226 -0.75 -25.91 -1.54
C ASN A 226 -1.49 -25.28 -2.73
N TYR A 227 -2.56 -24.55 -2.45
CA TYR A 227 -3.45 -23.97 -3.45
C TYR A 227 -3.68 -22.48 -3.21
N VAL A 228 -4.10 -21.78 -4.26
CA VAL A 228 -4.52 -20.38 -4.20
C VAL A 228 -6.04 -20.32 -4.35
N GLN A 229 -6.70 -19.36 -3.71
CA GLN A 229 -8.09 -19.00 -3.98
C GLN A 229 -8.17 -17.54 -4.36
N PHE A 230 -9.12 -17.22 -5.25
CA PHE A 230 -9.48 -15.85 -5.57
C PHE A 230 -10.95 -15.61 -5.23
N ALA A 231 -11.26 -14.47 -4.62
CA ALA A 231 -12.62 -14.07 -4.32
C ALA A 231 -12.82 -12.57 -4.52
N THR A 232 -14.02 -12.17 -4.95
CA THR A 232 -14.43 -10.76 -4.99
C THR A 232 -15.52 -10.50 -3.97
N TYR A 233 -15.49 -9.35 -3.34
CA TYR A 233 -16.53 -8.95 -2.41
C TYR A 233 -17.83 -8.63 -3.17
N SER A 234 -18.97 -8.96 -2.57
CA SER A 234 -20.29 -8.61 -3.11
C SER A 234 -21.10 -7.84 -2.08
N ASN A 235 -21.63 -6.69 -2.50
CA ASN A 235 -22.53 -5.86 -1.70
C ASN A 235 -23.95 -6.45 -1.55
N SER A 236 -24.29 -7.50 -2.32
CA SER A 236 -25.59 -8.17 -2.20
C SER A 236 -25.51 -9.30 -1.17
N ILE A 237 -26.14 -9.10 -0.02
CA ILE A 237 -26.31 -10.15 0.99
C ILE A 237 -27.32 -11.16 0.45
N ALA A 238 -26.85 -12.27 -0.12
CA ALA A 238 -27.62 -13.49 -0.08
C ALA A 238 -27.42 -14.07 1.32
N THR A 239 -28.51 -14.18 2.08
CA THR A 239 -28.62 -14.89 3.36
C THR A 239 -28.00 -14.27 4.64
N THR A 240 -28.52 -14.72 5.77
CA THR A 240 -28.40 -14.16 7.12
C THR A 240 -27.04 -14.39 7.80
N ASN A 241 -26.06 -14.97 7.11
CA ASN A 241 -24.74 -15.27 7.65
C ASN A 241 -23.70 -14.30 7.06
N GLN A 242 -22.99 -13.58 7.93
CA GLN A 242 -22.00 -12.56 7.53
C GLN A 242 -20.81 -13.10 6.70
N GLU A 243 -20.65 -14.42 6.60
CA GLU A 243 -19.63 -15.10 5.79
C GLU A 243 -19.93 -15.13 4.28
N GLU A 244 -21.19 -14.93 3.83
CA GLU A 244 -21.57 -15.05 2.41
C GLU A 244 -21.29 -13.80 1.54
N ARG A 245 -20.35 -12.94 1.96
CA ARG A 245 -20.02 -11.70 1.21
C ARG A 245 -18.91 -11.83 0.19
N TRP A 246 -18.20 -12.95 0.19
CA TRP A 246 -17.14 -13.23 -0.78
C TRP A 246 -17.64 -14.22 -1.81
N PHE A 247 -17.63 -13.80 -3.08
CA PHE A 247 -17.88 -14.69 -4.21
C PHE A 247 -16.55 -15.32 -4.62
N SER A 248 -16.38 -16.61 -4.34
CA SER A 248 -15.18 -17.36 -4.69
C SER A 248 -15.22 -17.80 -6.14
N TYR A 249 -14.05 -17.72 -6.79
CA TYR A 249 -13.81 -18.24 -8.13
C TYR A 249 -13.04 -19.54 -8.06
N ASP A 250 -13.25 -20.38 -9.07
CA ASP A 250 -12.43 -21.56 -9.26
C ASP A 250 -11.05 -21.15 -9.78
N THR A 251 -10.01 -21.84 -9.35
CA THR A 251 -8.63 -21.50 -9.75
C THR A 251 -7.81 -22.75 -10.05
N GLU A 252 -6.84 -22.61 -10.93
CA GLU A 252 -5.80 -23.61 -11.19
C GLU A 252 -4.48 -22.89 -11.49
N GLY A 253 -3.34 -23.50 -11.19
CA GLY A 253 -2.07 -22.84 -11.39
C GLY A 253 -0.89 -23.48 -10.68
N GLU A 254 0.09 -22.64 -10.37
CA GLU A 254 1.32 -23.03 -9.69
C GLU A 254 1.77 -21.94 -8.72
N ILE A 255 2.16 -22.36 -7.52
CA ILE A 255 2.88 -21.54 -6.54
C ILE A 255 4.35 -21.95 -6.61
N VAL A 256 5.25 -21.00 -6.85
CA VAL A 256 6.70 -21.23 -6.83
C VAL A 256 7.29 -20.54 -5.62
N ILE A 257 7.88 -21.30 -4.71
CA ILE A 257 8.67 -20.75 -3.60
C ILE A 257 10.11 -20.56 -4.09
N GLU A 258 10.51 -19.31 -4.30
CA GLU A 258 11.77 -18.98 -4.95
C GLU A 258 12.90 -18.73 -3.95
N GLU A 259 12.61 -18.03 -2.86
CA GLU A 259 13.64 -17.54 -1.95
C GLU A 259 13.14 -17.43 -0.50
N LYS A 260 14.06 -17.67 0.45
CA LYS A 260 13.90 -17.38 1.88
C LYS A 260 15.13 -16.60 2.36
N VAL A 261 14.94 -15.36 2.80
CA VAL A 261 16.00 -14.42 3.19
C VAL A 261 15.67 -13.68 4.46
N ILE A 262 16.68 -13.09 5.09
CA ILE A 262 16.50 -12.13 6.18
C ILE A 262 16.64 -10.73 5.58
N GLU A 263 15.59 -9.91 5.69
CA GLU A 263 15.56 -8.53 5.20
C GLU A 263 15.07 -7.64 6.34
N GLY A 264 15.78 -6.53 6.63
CA GLY A 264 15.43 -5.68 7.78
C GLY A 264 15.42 -6.40 9.14
N GLY A 265 16.18 -7.49 9.28
CA GLY A 265 16.24 -8.31 10.50
C GLY A 265 15.04 -9.26 10.69
N ARG A 266 14.19 -9.44 9.69
CA ARG A 266 13.04 -10.35 9.71
C ARG A 266 13.14 -11.40 8.61
N ASP A 267 12.69 -12.62 8.90
CA ASP A 267 12.57 -13.67 7.89
C ASP A 267 11.50 -13.27 6.85
N LYS A 268 11.85 -13.42 5.58
CA LYS A 268 11.01 -13.12 4.43
C LYS A 268 11.04 -14.29 3.45
N LEU A 269 9.88 -14.74 3.02
CA LEU A 269 9.71 -15.67 1.91
C LEU A 269 9.26 -14.89 0.67
N ARG A 270 9.85 -15.21 -0.47
CA ARG A 270 9.46 -14.67 -1.79
C ARG A 270 9.07 -15.82 -2.71
N GLY A 271 8.05 -15.58 -3.52
CA GLY A 271 7.63 -16.54 -4.52
C GLY A 271 6.78 -15.90 -5.60
N THR A 272 6.35 -16.73 -6.54
CA THR A 272 5.44 -16.31 -7.61
C THR A 272 4.25 -17.22 -7.76
N ILE A 273 3.16 -16.67 -8.27
CA ILE A 273 1.95 -17.41 -8.63
C ILE A 273 1.72 -17.23 -10.12
N THR A 274 1.52 -18.35 -10.81
CA THR A 274 0.85 -18.40 -12.11
C THR A 274 -0.53 -19.00 -11.85
N MET A 275 -1.60 -18.36 -12.33
CA MET A 275 -2.96 -18.80 -12.01
C MET A 275 -3.93 -18.44 -13.12
N LYS A 276 -4.90 -19.32 -13.37
CA LYS A 276 -6.12 -19.00 -14.11
C LYS A 276 -7.28 -18.91 -13.13
N ILE A 277 -8.16 -17.95 -13.37
CA ILE A 277 -9.35 -17.70 -12.57
C ILE A 277 -10.58 -18.00 -13.44
N PHE A 278 -11.49 -18.81 -12.92
CA PHE A 278 -12.71 -19.20 -13.61
C PHE A 278 -13.96 -18.80 -12.84
N ASN A 279 -14.94 -18.28 -13.57
CA ASN A 279 -16.30 -18.15 -13.07
C ASN A 279 -17.10 -19.36 -13.56
N ASN A 280 -17.29 -20.33 -12.67
CA ASN A 280 -17.72 -21.68 -13.03
C ASN A 280 -16.74 -22.30 -14.04
N THR A 281 -17.17 -22.52 -15.29
CA THR A 281 -16.35 -23.13 -16.34
C THR A 281 -15.74 -22.11 -17.32
N SER A 282 -16.05 -20.82 -17.16
CA SER A 282 -15.54 -19.76 -18.05
C SER A 282 -14.23 -19.19 -17.51
N LEU A 283 -13.19 -19.14 -18.33
CA LEU A 283 -11.93 -18.47 -18.00
C LEU A 283 -12.17 -16.95 -17.98
N GLU A 284 -11.96 -16.32 -16.82
CA GLU A 284 -12.11 -14.87 -16.65
C GLU A 284 -10.75 -14.15 -16.75
N TYR A 285 -9.74 -14.67 -16.07
CA TYR A 285 -8.41 -14.05 -16.00
C TYR A 285 -7.29 -15.07 -16.10
N THR A 286 -6.17 -14.64 -16.69
CA THR A 286 -4.90 -15.36 -16.65
C THR A 286 -3.85 -14.47 -15.98
N ILE A 287 -3.19 -15.02 -14.97
CA ILE A 287 -2.12 -14.40 -14.21
C ILE A 287 -0.85 -15.19 -14.54
N GLU A 288 0.05 -14.59 -15.30
CA GLU A 288 1.24 -15.28 -15.81
C GLU A 288 2.34 -15.39 -14.76
N ARG A 289 2.63 -14.30 -14.03
CA ARG A 289 3.63 -14.28 -12.97
C ARG A 289 3.35 -13.14 -11.99
N MET A 290 2.72 -13.46 -10.88
CA MET A 290 2.44 -12.54 -9.79
C MET A 290 3.38 -12.80 -8.63
N ASP A 291 4.22 -11.81 -8.33
CA ASP A 291 5.16 -11.89 -7.21
C ASP A 291 4.40 -11.74 -5.88
N PHE A 292 4.80 -12.54 -4.88
CA PHE A 292 4.33 -12.40 -3.51
C PHE A 292 5.46 -12.46 -2.49
N ASN A 293 5.25 -11.76 -1.37
CA ASN A 293 6.16 -11.68 -0.24
C ASN A 293 5.42 -11.97 1.07
N ILE A 294 5.92 -12.92 1.86
CA ILE A 294 5.42 -13.22 3.20
C ILE A 294 6.52 -12.90 4.21
N TRP A 295 6.20 -12.05 5.17
CA TRP A 295 7.08 -11.73 6.28
C TRP A 295 6.71 -12.58 7.49
N LYS A 296 7.71 -13.05 8.23
CA LYS A 296 7.46 -13.70 9.51
C LYS A 296 6.99 -12.68 10.52
N ASP A 297 5.86 -12.96 11.14
CA ASP A 297 5.42 -12.21 12.32
C ASP A 297 6.49 -12.30 13.40
N SER A 298 6.79 -11.18 14.04
CA SER A 298 7.59 -11.18 15.26
C SER A 298 6.77 -11.84 16.36
N GLU A 299 7.25 -12.98 16.88
CA GLU A 299 6.71 -13.63 18.08
C GLU A 299 6.68 -12.70 19.30
#